data_AF-A0AAU4DJ96-F1
#
_entry.id   AF-A0AAU4DJ96-F1
#
_cell.length_a   1.000
_cell.length_b   1.000
_cell.length_c   1.000
_cell.angle_alpha   90.00
_cell.angle_beta   90.00
_cell.angle_gamma   90.00
#
_symmetry.space_group_name_H-M   'P 1'
#
loop_
_entity.id
_entity.type
_entity.pdbx_description
1 polymer ?
#
loop_
_entity_poly.entity_id
_entity_poly.type
_entity_poly.pdbx_seq_one_letter_code
_entity_poly.pdbx_strand_id
1 'polypeptide(L)'
;MKTTAPKRLPVVRDIVFARLVDDRHWVSDGRMSAHEARTAIRSWRRDGATVHVYRTTDRDGLDLHVAYARSAPGYWSRGETTVDIYEIPTESLLAL
;
A
#
# COMPACT_ATOMS: atom_id res chain seq x y z
N MET A 1 -6.77 -8.06 43.82
CA MET A 1 -6.27 -8.64 42.56
C MET A 1 -6.32 -7.56 41.49
N LYS A 2 -5.16 -7.13 40.96
CA LYS A 2 -5.11 -6.24 39.79
C LYS A 2 -5.04 -7.13 38.54
N THR A 3 -6.12 -7.17 37.78
CA THR A 3 -6.19 -7.91 36.52
C THR A 3 -5.50 -7.09 35.45
N THR A 4 -4.24 -7.40 35.15
CA THR A 4 -3.52 -6.83 34.01
C THR A 4 -4.10 -7.46 32.74
N ALA A 5 -4.87 -6.68 31.98
CA ALA A 5 -5.36 -7.12 30.68
C ALA A 5 -4.17 -7.50 29.77
N PRO A 6 -4.28 -8.58 28.97
CA PRO A 6 -3.20 -8.96 28.07
C PRO A 6 -2.99 -7.85 27.04
N LYS A 7 -1.76 -7.36 26.96
CA LYS A 7 -1.30 -6.42 25.95
C LYS A 7 -1.41 -7.13 24.59
N ARG A 8 -2.50 -6.91 23.85
CA ARG A 8 -2.61 -7.37 22.46
C ARG A 8 -1.46 -6.72 21.70
N LEU A 9 -0.47 -7.51 21.31
CA LEU A 9 0.53 -7.06 20.35
C LEU A 9 -0.21 -6.74 19.04
N PRO A 10 0.08 -5.61 18.38
CA PRO A 10 -0.49 -5.31 17.08
C PRO A 10 -0.17 -6.48 16.14
N VAL A 11 -1.20 -7.07 15.56
CA VAL A 11 -1.03 -8.11 14.55
C VAL A 11 -0.56 -7.37 13.31
N VAL A 12 0.76 -7.24 13.14
CA VAL A 12 1.36 -6.62 11.95
C VAL A 12 0.82 -7.37 10.73
N ARG A 13 -0.21 -6.82 10.12
CA ARG A 13 -0.79 -7.36 8.89
C ARG A 13 0.15 -7.01 7.75
N ASP A 14 0.39 -7.99 6.89
CA ASP A 14 1.18 -7.81 5.68
C ASP A 14 0.52 -6.75 4.79
N ILE A 15 1.32 -5.99 4.05
CA ILE A 15 0.80 -5.04 3.07
C ILE A 15 0.33 -5.80 1.86
N VAL A 16 -0.88 -5.46 1.40
CA VAL A 16 -1.43 -5.99 0.16
C VAL A 16 -1.02 -5.07 -0.98
N PHE A 17 -0.45 -5.65 -2.02
CA PHE A 17 -0.08 -4.97 -3.25
C PHE A 17 -0.87 -5.52 -4.42
N ALA A 18 -1.40 -4.62 -5.23
CA ALA A 18 -2.06 -4.95 -6.48
C ALA A 18 -1.62 -3.98 -7.58
N ARG A 19 -1.33 -4.51 -8.76
CA ARG A 19 -1.07 -3.72 -9.96
C ARG A 19 -2.19 -3.93 -10.96
N LEU A 20 -2.71 -2.82 -11.48
CA LEU A 20 -3.62 -2.80 -12.61
C LEU A 20 -2.85 -2.29 -13.84
N VAL A 21 -2.90 -3.04 -14.93
CA VAL A 21 -2.32 -2.65 -16.22
C VAL A 21 -3.46 -2.45 -17.23
N ASP A 22 -3.50 -1.26 -17.83
CA ASP A 22 -4.38 -0.90 -18.95
C ASP A 22 -5.86 -1.26 -18.70
N ASP A 23 -6.33 -1.02 -17.47
CA ASP A 23 -7.69 -1.29 -16.95
C ASP A 23 -8.21 -2.73 -17.11
N ARG A 24 -7.35 -3.66 -17.53
CA ARG A 24 -7.77 -5.01 -17.97
C ARG A 24 -7.08 -6.14 -17.25
N HIS A 25 -5.94 -5.89 -16.58
CA HIS A 25 -5.17 -6.96 -15.96
C HIS A 25 -4.77 -6.62 -14.52
N TRP A 26 -5.37 -7.33 -13.57
CA TRP A 26 -4.93 -7.33 -12.19
C TRP A 26 -3.80 -8.34 -12.03
N VAL A 27 -2.61 -7.85 -11.73
CA VAL A 27 -1.50 -8.66 -11.23
C VAL A 27 -1.46 -8.45 -9.73
N SER A 28 -1.89 -9.47 -8.97
CA SER A 28 -1.65 -9.49 -7.53
C SER A 28 -0.23 -10.03 -7.34
N ASP A 29 0.66 -9.15 -6.87
CA ASP A 29 2.06 -9.50 -6.63
C ASP A 29 2.26 -9.57 -5.12
N GLY A 30 1.58 -10.54 -4.51
CA GLY A 30 1.84 -10.98 -3.15
C GLY A 30 1.83 -9.93 -2.05
N ARG A 31 2.36 -10.35 -0.90
CA ARG A 31 2.51 -9.58 0.32
C ARG A 31 3.86 -8.86 0.30
N MET A 32 3.91 -7.61 0.75
CA MET A 32 5.16 -6.87 0.91
C MET A 32 5.27 -6.24 2.31
N SER A 33 6.47 -5.82 2.69
CA SER A 33 6.72 -5.11 3.94
C SER A 33 6.38 -3.61 3.84
N ALA A 34 6.16 -2.95 4.99
CA ALA A 34 5.96 -1.50 5.06
C ALA A 34 7.14 -0.69 4.56
N HIS A 35 8.35 -1.21 4.71
CA HIS A 35 9.52 -0.57 4.16
C HIS A 35 9.52 -0.61 2.62
N GLU A 36 9.24 -1.78 2.03
CA GLU A 36 9.18 -1.94 0.57
C GLU A 36 8.08 -1.07 -0.05
N ALA A 37 6.87 -1.08 0.53
CA ALA A 37 5.77 -0.26 0.05
C ALA A 37 6.13 1.24 0.06
N ARG A 38 6.75 1.74 1.14
CA ARG A 38 7.20 3.13 1.24
C ARG A 38 8.27 3.46 0.21
N THR A 39 9.24 2.57 0.03
CA THR A 39 10.31 2.75 -0.95
C THR A 39 9.74 2.79 -2.37
N ALA A 40 8.81 1.91 -2.70
CA ALA A 40 8.13 1.89 -4.00
C ALA A 40 7.31 3.17 -4.23
N ILE A 41 6.47 3.57 -3.27
CA ILE A 41 5.68 4.81 -3.34
C ILE A 41 6.59 6.04 -3.53
N ARG A 42 7.73 6.08 -2.84
CA ARG A 42 8.70 7.16 -2.98
C ARG A 42 9.37 7.15 -4.35
N SER A 43 9.67 5.98 -4.90
CA SER A 43 10.20 5.84 -6.26
C SER A 43 9.20 6.35 -7.29
N TRP A 44 7.93 5.93 -7.18
CA TRP A 44 6.86 6.40 -8.06
C TRP A 44 6.76 7.93 -8.10
N ARG A 45 6.78 8.59 -6.94
CA ARG A 45 6.78 10.05 -6.87
C ARG A 45 7.99 10.68 -7.56
N ARG A 46 9.17 10.08 -7.41
CA ARG A 46 10.41 10.56 -8.04
C ARG A 46 10.34 10.45 -9.56
N ASP A 47 9.71 9.39 -10.05
CA ASP A 47 9.56 9.08 -11.46
C ASP A 47 8.42 9.88 -12.14
N GLY A 48 7.81 10.82 -11.42
CA GLY A 48 6.75 11.69 -11.94
C GLY A 48 5.36 11.07 -11.96
N ALA A 49 5.17 9.91 -11.31
CA ALA A 49 3.84 9.33 -11.14
C ALA A 49 2.97 10.19 -10.23
N THR A 50 1.66 10.17 -10.51
CA THR A 50 0.68 10.79 -9.62
C THR A 50 0.37 9.83 -8.48
N VAL A 51 0.62 10.26 -7.24
CA VAL A 51 0.40 9.42 -6.05
C VAL A 51 -0.61 10.09 -5.12
N HIS A 52 -1.72 9.40 -4.87
CA HIS A 52 -2.71 9.76 -3.85
C HIS A 52 -2.62 8.80 -2.67
N VAL A 53 -2.82 9.31 -1.46
CA VAL A 53 -2.84 8.49 -0.24
C VAL A 53 -4.11 8.83 0.52
N TYR A 54 -4.91 7.81 0.82
CA TYR A 54 -6.16 7.94 1.54
C TYR A 54 -6.07 7.16 2.85
N ARG A 55 -6.55 7.74 3.94
CA ARG A 55 -6.76 7.01 5.20
C ARG A 55 -8.18 6.45 5.19
N THR A 56 -8.32 5.17 5.53
CA THR A 56 -9.59 4.46 5.62
C THR A 56 -9.50 3.35 6.66
N THR A 57 -10.57 2.56 6.80
CA THR A 57 -10.61 1.34 7.60
C THR A 57 -10.82 0.11 6.71
N ASP A 58 -10.20 -1.03 7.04
CA ASP A 58 -10.51 -2.29 6.37
C ASP A 58 -11.90 -2.83 6.78
N ARG A 59 -12.26 -3.99 6.23
CA ARG A 59 -13.50 -4.70 6.52
C ARG A 59 -13.65 -5.13 7.99
N ASP A 60 -12.55 -5.22 8.73
CA ASP A 60 -12.53 -5.59 10.15
C ASP A 60 -12.50 -4.35 11.05
N GLY A 61 -12.52 -3.14 10.48
CA GLY A 61 -12.50 -1.87 11.19
C GLY A 61 -11.10 -1.39 11.59
N LEU A 62 -10.03 -1.94 11.01
CA LEU A 62 -8.65 -1.53 11.29
C LEU A 62 -8.22 -0.38 10.40
N ASP A 63 -7.57 0.63 11.00
CA ASP A 63 -7.05 1.80 10.28
C ASP A 63 -5.94 1.41 9.29
N LEU A 64 -6.10 1.80 8.02
CA LEU A 64 -5.09 1.63 6.97
C LEU A 64 -4.99 2.86 6.06
N HIS A 65 -3.86 2.93 5.35
CA HIS A 65 -3.60 3.89 4.31
C HIS A 65 -3.60 3.17 2.96
N VAL A 66 -4.45 3.61 2.04
CA VAL A 66 -4.42 3.16 0.64
C VAL A 66 -3.61 4.16 -0.16
N ALA A 67 -2.46 3.74 -0.68
CA ALA A 67 -1.71 4.53 -1.65
C ALA A 67 -2.07 4.07 -3.06
N TYR A 68 -2.46 5.01 -3.90
CA TYR A 68 -2.78 4.83 -5.31
C TYR A 68 -1.73 5.58 -6.14
N ALA A 69 -0.86 4.84 -6.84
CA ALA A 69 0.19 5.39 -7.68
C ALA A 69 -0.10 5.10 -9.15
N ARG A 70 -0.33 6.16 -9.94
CA ARG A 70 -0.57 6.05 -11.38
C ARG A 70 0.67 6.49 -12.15
N SER A 71 1.19 5.61 -13.00
CA SER A 71 2.36 5.89 -13.84
C SER A 71 2.16 7.16 -14.68
N ALA A 72 3.23 7.90 -14.90
CA ALA A 72 3.21 9.03 -15.82
C ALA A 72 2.95 8.54 -17.26
N PRO A 73 2.29 9.36 -18.12
CA PRO A 73 2.17 9.04 -19.54
C PRO A 73 3.53 8.76 -20.18
N GLY A 74 3.65 7.68 -20.95
CA GLY A 74 4.91 7.31 -21.63
C GLY A 74 5.98 6.69 -20.73
N TYR A 75 5.70 6.47 -19.44
CA TYR A 75 6.62 5.76 -18.53
C TYR A 75 6.88 4.32 -19.01
N TRP A 76 5.85 3.67 -19.56
CA TRP A 76 5.97 2.34 -20.17
C TRP A 76 6.05 2.46 -21.69
N SER A 77 6.96 1.68 -22.30
CA SER A 77 7.28 1.71 -23.73
C SER A 77 6.09 1.40 -24.65
N ARG A 78 5.06 0.73 -24.13
CA ARG A 78 3.82 0.39 -24.87
C ARG A 78 2.67 1.38 -24.66
N GLY A 79 2.88 2.46 -23.90
CA GLY A 79 1.83 3.43 -23.56
C GLY A 79 0.82 2.92 -22.53
N GLU A 80 1.06 1.75 -21.95
CA GLU A 80 0.23 1.16 -20.89
C GLU A 80 0.20 2.12 -19.69
N THR A 81 -1.01 2.44 -19.21
CA THR A 81 -1.14 3.09 -17.89
C THR A 81 -1.11 1.99 -16.84
N THR A 82 -0.21 2.12 -15.86
CA THR A 82 -0.21 1.24 -14.70
C THR A 82 -0.66 1.98 -13.46
N VAL A 83 -1.39 1.27 -12.62
CA VAL A 83 -1.83 1.72 -11.32
C VAL A 83 -1.36 0.71 -10.29
N ASP A 84 -0.53 1.16 -9.36
CA ASP A 84 -0.08 0.39 -8.22
C ASP A 84 -0.86 0.81 -6.99
N ILE A 85 -1.51 -0.14 -6.33
CA ILE A 85 -2.30 0.05 -5.12
C ILE A 85 -1.60 -0.65 -3.96
N TYR A 86 -1.40 0.09 -2.87
CA TYR A 86 -0.81 -0.41 -1.63
C TYR A 86 -1.80 -0.22 -0.50
N GLU A 87 -2.20 -1.30 0.18
CA GLU A 87 -2.99 -1.23 1.41
C GLU A 87 -2.07 -1.42 2.61
N ILE A 88 -1.82 -0.33 3.34
CA ILE A 88 -0.81 -0.27 4.39
C ILE A 88 -1.48 -0.11 5.75
N PRO A 89 -1.45 -1.10 6.65
CA PRO A 89 -1.95 -0.92 8.01
C PRO A 89 -1.24 0.26 8.68
N THR A 90 -2.01 1.10 9.38
CA THR A 90 -1.47 2.33 9.97
C THR A 90 -0.40 2.04 11.03
N GLU A 91 -0.56 0.95 11.78
CA GLU A 91 0.45 0.48 12.74
C GLU A 91 1.79 0.13 12.08
N SER A 92 1.77 -0.42 10.85
CA SER A 92 2.97 -0.73 10.09
C SER A 92 3.70 0.52 9.60
N LEU A 93 3.04 1.69 9.61
CA LEU A 93 3.71 2.98 9.42
C LEU A 93 4.44 3.47 10.68
N LEU A 94 3.96 3.08 11.86
CA LEU A 94 4.47 3.56 13.14
C LEU A 94 5.56 2.64 13.74
N ALA A 95 5.63 1.39 13.30
CA ALA A 95 6.53 0.36 13.80
C ALA A 95 8.00 0.47 13.32
N LEU A 96 8.51 1.69 13.07
CA LEU A 96 9.91 1.93 12.72
C LEU A 96 10.84 1.91 13.95
#